data_AF-A0A3D5I8P3-F1
#
_entry.id   AF-A0A3D5I8P3-F1
#
_cell.length_a   1.000
_cell.length_b   1.000
_cell.length_c   1.000
_cell.angle_alpha   90.00
_cell.angle_beta   90.00
_cell.angle_gamma   90.00
#
_symmetry.space_group_name_H-M   'P 1'
#
loop_
_entity.id
_entity.type
_entity.pdbx_description
1 polymer ?
#
loop_
_entity_poly.entity_id
_entity_poly.type
_entity_poly.pdbx_seq_one_letter_code
_entity_poly.pdbx_strand_id
1 'polypeptide(L)' 'MSFYTALTGLNGSQADISATSNNIANVGTTGFKRSRVEFGDIFATSPLQNSSSSIGSGTILKGI' A
#
# COMPACT_ATOMS: atom_id res chain seq x y z
N MET A 1 10.89 -15.55 0.59
CA MET A 1 9.56 -14.94 0.83
C MET A 1 9.58 -13.89 1.94
N SER A 2 10.12 -14.16 3.13
CA SER A 2 10.14 -13.20 4.26
C SER A 2 10.73 -11.81 3.94
N PHE A 3 11.89 -11.72 3.28
CA PHE A 3 12.53 -10.42 2.98
C PHE A 3 11.71 -9.53 2.03
N TYR A 4 11.08 -10.13 1.02
CA TYR A 4 10.22 -9.40 0.07
C TYR A 4 8.91 -8.93 0.74
N THR A 5 8.34 -9.74 1.63
CA THR A 5 7.18 -9.33 2.44
C THR A 5 7.54 -8.21 3.43
N ALA A 6 8.71 -8.27 4.08
CA ALA A 6 9.20 -7.20 4.93
C ALA A 6 9.47 -5.92 4.15
N LEU A 7 10.09 -6.02 2.96
CA LEU A 7 10.37 -4.87 2.09
C LEU A 7 9.08 -4.21 1.57
N THR A 8 8.08 -5.00 1.18
CA THR A 8 6.78 -4.49 0.73
C THR A 8 5.99 -3.84 1.87
N GLY A 9 6.05 -4.41 3.09
CA GLY A 9 5.50 -3.79 4.30
C GLY A 9 6.16 -2.45 4.63
N LEU A 10 7.49 -2.38 4.60
CA LEU A 10 8.24 -1.14 4.85
C LEU A 10 7.90 -0.04 3.82
N ASN A 11 7.84 -0.39 2.53
CA ASN A 11 7.43 0.56 1.49
C ASN A 11 5.97 1.01 1.65
N GLY A 12 5.09 0.10 2.05
CA GLY A 12 3.69 0.43 2.36
C GLY A 12 3.57 1.42 3.52
N SER A 13 4.26 1.15 4.64
CA SER A 13 4.31 2.06 5.78
C SER A 13 4.92 3.42 5.42
N GLN A 14 5.95 3.46 4.59
CA GLN A 14 6.53 4.71 4.12
C GLN A 14 5.54 5.54 3.29
N ALA A 15 4.74 4.90 2.43
CA ALA A 15 3.70 5.59 1.66
C ALA A 15 2.60 6.16 2.58
N ASP A 16 2.17 5.40 3.60
CA ASP A 16 1.17 5.85 4.58
C ASP A 16 1.63 7.10 5.35
N ILE A 17 2.88 7.08 5.82
CA ILE A 17 3.50 8.21 6.51
C ILE A 17 3.56 9.43 5.59
N SER A 18 3.94 9.25 4.32
CA SER A 18 4.04 10.34 3.35
C SER A 18 2.69 11.00 3.07
N ALA A 19 1.63 10.21 2.88
CA ALA A 19 0.29 10.77 2.65
C ALA A 19 -0.26 11.44 3.92
N THR A 20 -0.06 10.84 5.08
CA THR A 20 -0.46 11.42 6.37
C THR A 20 0.27 12.75 6.61
N SER A 21 1.58 12.80 6.37
CA SER A 21 2.39 14.02 6.46
C SER A 21 1.89 15.10 5.50
N ASN A 22 1.61 14.75 4.24
CA ASN A 22 1.07 15.68 3.26
C ASN A 22 -0.30 16.24 3.68
N ASN A 23 -1.17 15.39 4.23
CA ASN A 23 -2.48 15.81 4.74
C ASN A 23 -2.37 16.76 5.94
N ILE A 24 -1.42 16.52 6.85
CA ILE A 24 -1.19 17.37 8.02
C ILE A 24 -0.61 18.72 7.58
N ALA A 25 0.38 18.69 6.68
CA ALA A 25 1.02 19.90 6.17
C ALA A 25 0.02 20.83 5.45
N ASN A 26 -1.00 20.26 4.80
CA ASN A 26 -2.00 21.00 4.05
C ASN A 26 -3.35 21.18 4.78
N VAL A 27 -3.41 20.94 6.09
CA VAL A 27 -4.66 21.08 6.87
C VAL A 27 -5.17 22.53 6.91
N GLY A 28 -4.27 23.51 6.81
CA GLY A 28 -4.60 24.94 6.81
C GLY A 28 -4.88 25.53 5.43
N THR A 29 -4.70 24.75 4.35
CA THR A 29 -4.86 25.24 2.98
C THR A 29 -6.33 25.18 2.57
N THR A 30 -6.91 26.33 2.21
CA THR A 30 -8.31 26.40 1.78
C THR A 30 -8.52 25.62 0.50
N GLY A 31 -9.44 24.63 0.51
CA GLY A 31 -9.73 23.80 -0.65
C GLY A 31 -8.91 22.51 -0.77
N PHE A 32 -8.06 22.19 0.21
CA PHE A 32 -7.31 20.93 0.23
C PHE A 32 -8.24 19.71 0.29
N LYS A 33 -7.92 18.69 -0.52
CA LYS A 33 -8.60 17.39 -0.52
C LYS A 33 -7.67 16.37 0.10
N ARG A 34 -8.13 15.72 1.17
CA ARG A 34 -7.38 14.65 1.85
C ARG A 34 -7.16 13.48 0.89
N SER A 35 -5.91 13.04 0.78
CA SER A 35 -5.51 11.81 0.09
C SER A 35 -5.40 10.66 1.10
N ARG A 36 -5.71 9.43 0.69
CA ARG A 36 -5.60 8.24 1.56
C ARG A 36 -4.96 7.12 0.78
N VAL A 37 -3.96 6.54 1.40
CA VAL A 37 -3.23 5.38 0.89
C VAL A 37 -4.10 4.15 1.05
N GLU A 38 -4.31 3.40 -0.03
CA GLU A 38 -4.99 2.11 0.00
C GLU A 38 -4.00 0.99 -0.30
N PHE A 39 -3.98 -0.03 0.57
CA PHE A 39 -3.13 -1.20 0.42
C PHE A 39 -3.94 -2.37 -0.14
N GLY A 40 -3.35 -3.11 -1.08
CA GLY A 40 -3.89 -4.37 -1.57
C GLY A 40 -2.87 -5.48 -1.44
N ASP A 41 -3.35 -6.68 -1.11
CA ASP A 41 -2.48 -7.86 -1.08
C ASP A 41 -1.99 -8.20 -2.48
N ILE A 42 -0.71 -8.54 -2.58
CA ILE A 42 -0.12 -9.14 -3.78
C ILE A 42 -0.50 -10.61 -3.77
N PHE A 43 -1.48 -11.00 -4.59
CA PHE A 43 -1.65 -12.39 -4.98
C PHE A 43 -0.52 -12.74 -5.96
N ALA A 44 0.20 -13.84 -5.73
CA ALA A 44 1.12 -14.37 -6.72
C ALA A 44 0.29 -14.98 -7.87
N THR A 45 -0.19 -14.14 -8.79
CA THR A 45 -0.98 -14.60 -9.93
C THR A 45 -0.04 -15.19 -10.98
N SER A 46 0.37 -16.45 -10.78
CA SER A 46 0.71 -17.26 -11.95
C SER A 46 -0.60 -17.53 -12.71
N PRO A 47 -0.67 -17.35 -14.03
CA PRO A 47 -1.88 -17.57 -14.84
C PRO A 47 -2.51 -18.97 -14.70
N LEU A 48 -1.78 -19.91 -14.10
CA LEU A 48 -2.16 -21.31 -13.88
C LEU A 48 -2.47 -21.65 -12.41
N GLN A 49 -2.37 -20.70 -11.47
CA GLN A 49 -2.56 -20.95 -10.04
C GLN A 49 -3.96 -20.51 -9.59
N ASN A 50 -4.68 -21.44 -8.96
CA ASN A 50 -5.99 -21.23 -8.36
C ASN A 50 -5.92 -20.11 -7.30
N SER A 51 -6.56 -18.96 -7.55
CA SER A 51 -6.59 -17.79 -6.68
C SER A 51 -7.04 -18.07 -5.24
N SER A 52 -7.69 -19.21 -5.00
CA SER A 52 -8.19 -19.61 -3.67
C SER A 52 -7.15 -20.25 -2.75
N SER A 53 -5.92 -20.54 -3.23
CA SER A 53 -4.87 -21.23 -2.44
C SER A 53 -3.53 -20.47 -2.38
N SER A 54 -3.47 -19.26 -2.97
CA SER A 54 -2.27 -18.44 -3.01
C SER A 54 -2.19 -17.57 -1.77
N ILE A 55 -1.32 -17.93 -0.82
CA ILE A 55 -0.99 -17.08 0.33
C ILE A 55 -0.32 -15.81 -0.22
N GLY A 56 -0.97 -14.67 -0.04
CA GLY A 56 -0.52 -13.36 -0.52
C GLY A 56 0.91 -13.06 -0.08
N SER A 57 1.74 -12.59 -1.01
CA SER A 57 3.19 -12.51 -0.83
C SER A 57 3.69 -11.13 -0.34
N GLY A 58 2.78 -10.22 0.01
CA GLY A 58 3.08 -8.87 0.49
C GLY A 58 1.96 -7.87 0.21
N THR A 59 2.20 -6.60 0.50
CA THR A 59 1.26 -5.49 0.29
C THR A 59 1.77 -4.53 -0.78
N ILE A 60 0.96 -4.18 -1.78
CA ILE A 60 1.23 -3.10 -2.74
C ILE A 60 0.32 -1.91 -2.48
N LEU A 61 0.86 -0.72 -2.76
CA LEU A 61 0.10 0.51 -2.85
C LEU A 61 -0.87 0.41 -4.04
N LYS A 62 -2.18 0.39 -3.79
CA LYS A 62 -3.22 0.41 -4.82
C LYS A 62 -3.61 1.81 -5.28
N GLY A 63 -3.40 2.84 -4.44
CA GLY A 63 -3.75 4.22 -4.76
C GLY A 63 -3.51 5.20 -3.61
N ILE A 64 -3.57 6.50 -3.93
CA ILE A 64 -3.41 7.66 -3.03
C ILE A 64 -4.58 8.65 -3.23
#